data_AF-A0A679FQV3-F1
#
_entry.id   AF-A0A679FQV3-F1
#
_cell.length_a   1.000
_cell.length_b   1.000
_cell.length_c   1.000
_cell.angle_alpha   90.00
_cell.angle_beta   90.00
_cell.angle_gamma   90.00
#
_symmetry.space_group_name_H-M   'P 1'
#
loop_
_entity.id
_entity.type
_entity.pdbx_description
1 polymer ?
#
loop_
_entity_poly.entity_id
_entity_poly.type
_entity_poly.pdbx_seq_one_letter_code
_entity_poly.pdbx_strand_id
1 'polypeptide(L)'
;MTDFEKIHVLTKELLVIYNELDEEAKSIVDEHITSCPDCKGLFETYHSTFVFNNQRFCLEQAEQSTEIKPFKKLIQFKTIMYVLLIGIRFLLLSLILNKSFDPTRPALLRGSLIVYYFPFVGLSNIVTFVFYRKSWFWIMLLFDILILLFSADLIYTFF
;
A
#
# COMPACT_ATOMS: atom_id res chain seq x y z
N MET A 1 2.21 35.70 -10.47
CA MET A 1 1.27 34.69 -9.95
C MET A 1 0.50 35.29 -8.81
N THR A 2 -0.83 35.27 -8.90
CA THR A 2 -1.72 35.62 -7.79
C THR A 2 -1.76 34.47 -6.79
N ASP A 3 -2.17 34.73 -5.55
CA ASP A 3 -2.25 33.67 -4.53
C ASP A 3 -3.28 32.59 -4.90
N PHE A 4 -4.34 32.97 -5.61
CA PHE A 4 -5.31 32.04 -6.20
C PHE A 4 -4.65 31.03 -7.16
N GLU A 5 -3.72 31.50 -8.00
CA GLU A 5 -3.02 30.64 -8.97
C GLU A 5 -2.00 29.71 -8.31
N LYS A 6 -1.37 30.15 -7.20
CA LYS A 6 -0.52 29.29 -6.38
C LYS A 6 -1.33 28.17 -5.73
N ILE A 7 -2.48 28.50 -5.14
CA ILE A 7 -3.37 27.52 -4.49
C ILE A 7 -3.94 26.54 -5.52
N HIS A 8 -4.26 27.00 -6.73
CA HIS A 8 -4.71 26.14 -7.83
C HIS A 8 -3.68 25.07 -8.21
N VAL A 9 -2.42 25.48 -8.42
CA VAL A 9 -1.34 24.53 -8.72
C VAL A 9 -1.13 23.56 -7.56
N LEU A 10 -1.07 24.08 -6.34
CA LEU A 10 -0.86 23.25 -5.15
C LEU A 10 -1.99 22.23 -4.96
N THR A 11 -3.24 22.67 -5.09
CA THR A 11 -4.43 21.80 -5.01
C THR A 11 -4.34 20.67 -6.02
N LYS A 12 -3.99 20.96 -7.28
CA LYS A 12 -3.82 19.92 -8.32
C LYS A 12 -2.76 18.88 -7.98
N GLU A 13 -1.73 19.24 -7.21
CA GLU A 13 -0.71 18.29 -6.76
C GLU A 13 -1.14 17.49 -5.52
N LEU A 14 -1.78 18.17 -4.56
CA LEU A 14 -2.22 17.57 -3.31
C LEU A 14 -3.41 16.61 -3.48
N LEU A 15 -4.22 16.78 -4.53
CA LEU A 15 -5.33 15.86 -4.87
C LEU A 15 -4.90 14.38 -4.89
N VAL A 16 -3.67 14.09 -5.34
CA VAL A 16 -3.17 12.71 -5.46
C VAL A 16 -2.92 12.06 -4.09
N ILE A 17 -2.61 12.87 -3.07
CA ILE A 17 -2.41 12.44 -1.68
C ILE A 17 -3.52 12.93 -0.76
N TYR A 18 -4.68 13.34 -1.29
CA TYR A 18 -5.72 14.06 -0.53
C TYR A 18 -6.12 13.34 0.77
N ASN A 19 -6.24 12.01 0.72
CA ASN A 19 -6.58 11.18 1.88
C ASN A 19 -5.50 11.14 2.99
N GLU A 20 -4.27 11.50 2.66
CA GLU A 20 -3.10 11.52 3.55
C GLU A 20 -2.77 12.93 4.05
N LEU A 21 -3.45 13.96 3.55
CA LEU A 21 -3.32 15.33 4.04
C LEU A 21 -3.83 15.45 5.48
N ASP A 22 -3.18 16.33 6.23
CA ASP A 22 -3.64 16.83 7.51
C ASP A 22 -4.91 17.68 7.36
N GLU A 23 -5.67 17.81 8.45
CA GLU A 23 -6.97 18.48 8.44
C GLU A 23 -6.87 19.95 8.00
N GLU A 24 -5.78 20.63 8.34
CA GLU A 24 -5.56 22.01 7.95
C GLU A 24 -5.34 22.16 6.44
N ALA A 25 -4.45 21.36 5.83
CA ALA A 25 -4.25 21.40 4.38
C ALA A 25 -5.48 20.88 3.61
N LYS A 26 -6.21 19.89 4.14
CA LYS A 26 -7.50 19.46 3.57
C LYS A 26 -8.49 20.61 3.51
N SER A 27 -8.63 21.38 4.59
CA SER A 27 -9.58 22.49 4.64
C SER A 27 -9.30 23.53 3.55
N ILE A 28 -8.02 23.87 3.32
CA ILE A 28 -7.58 24.80 2.28
C ILE A 28 -7.88 24.24 0.88
N VAL A 29 -7.60 22.94 0.69
CA VAL A 29 -7.88 22.26 -0.59
C VAL A 29 -9.37 22.19 -0.86
N ASP A 30 -10.20 21.91 0.15
CA ASP A 30 -11.66 21.83 0.03
C ASP A 30 -12.29 23.20 -0.29
N GLU A 31 -11.80 24.25 0.36
CA GLU A 31 -12.19 25.64 0.07
C GLU A 31 -11.83 26.01 -1.38
N HIS A 32 -10.67 25.57 -1.87
CA HIS A 32 -10.30 25.81 -3.26
C HIS A 32 -11.12 24.96 -4.24
N ILE A 33 -11.39 23.69 -3.94
CA ILE A 33 -12.21 22.80 -4.77
C ILE A 33 -13.63 23.35 -4.92
N THR A 34 -14.21 23.88 -3.84
CA THR A 34 -15.57 24.45 -3.89
C THR A 34 -15.65 25.73 -4.73
N SER A 35 -14.56 26.51 -4.79
CA SER A 35 -14.50 27.78 -5.53
C SER A 35 -13.92 27.65 -6.95
N CYS A 36 -13.20 26.56 -7.26
CA CYS A 36 -12.52 26.35 -8.53
C CYS A 36 -13.13 25.16 -9.31
N PRO A 37 -13.86 25.40 -10.43
CA PRO A 37 -14.52 24.34 -11.19
C PRO A 37 -13.55 23.33 -11.82
N ASP A 38 -12.34 23.77 -12.20
CA ASP A 38 -11.28 22.88 -12.69
C ASP A 38 -10.84 21.87 -11.62
N CYS A 39 -10.56 22.36 -10.41
CA CYS A 39 -10.15 21.52 -9.28
C CYS A 39 -11.29 20.63 -8.82
N LYS A 40 -12.54 21.10 -8.89
CA LYS A 40 -13.72 20.29 -8.65
C LYS A 40 -13.86 19.14 -9.63
N GLY A 41 -13.75 19.40 -10.93
CA GLY A 41 -13.81 18.35 -11.95
C GLY A 41 -12.69 17.31 -11.79
N LEU A 42 -11.48 17.75 -11.45
CA LEU A 42 -10.38 16.84 -11.13
C LEU A 42 -10.65 16.02 -9.87
N PHE A 43 -11.11 16.65 -8.79
CA PHE A 43 -11.47 15.97 -7.55
C PHE A 43 -12.57 14.94 -7.78
N GLU A 44 -13.64 15.29 -8.50
CA GLU A 44 -14.72 14.35 -8.84
C GLU A 44 -14.22 13.21 -9.71
N THR A 45 -13.32 13.47 -10.68
CA THR A 45 -12.70 12.41 -11.49
C THR A 45 -11.86 11.48 -10.64
N TYR A 46 -11.01 12.02 -9.75
CA TYR A 46 -10.26 11.21 -8.81
C TYR A 46 -11.22 10.43 -7.90
N HIS A 47 -12.19 11.08 -7.27
CA HIS A 47 -12.99 10.48 -6.21
C HIS A 47 -14.06 9.51 -6.72
N SER A 48 -14.64 9.75 -7.90
CA SER A 48 -15.54 8.79 -8.57
C SER A 48 -14.80 7.54 -9.05
N THR A 49 -13.51 7.67 -9.38
CA THR A 49 -12.67 6.55 -9.81
C THR A 49 -11.99 5.83 -8.62
N PHE A 50 -11.72 6.54 -7.52
CA PHE A 50 -10.99 6.03 -6.36
C PHE A 50 -11.83 5.20 -5.38
N VAL A 51 -13.16 5.17 -5.53
CA VAL A 51 -13.99 4.22 -4.77
C VAL A 51 -13.88 2.80 -5.33
N PHE A 52 -13.33 2.58 -6.55
CA PHE A 52 -13.37 1.25 -7.16
C PHE A 52 -12.09 0.64 -7.72
N ASN A 53 -10.98 1.37 -7.92
CA ASN A 53 -9.79 0.68 -8.43
C ASN A 53 -8.47 1.44 -8.21
N ASN A 54 -7.72 0.99 -7.21
CA ASN A 54 -6.37 1.48 -6.91
C ASN A 54 -5.31 1.01 -7.93
N GLN A 55 -5.67 0.69 -9.18
CA GLN A 55 -4.75 0.05 -10.13
C GLN A 55 -4.98 0.24 -11.64
N ARG A 56 -6.08 0.84 -12.12
CA ARG A 56 -6.40 0.80 -13.56
C ARG A 56 -6.28 2.08 -14.37
N PHE A 57 -6.18 3.26 -13.76
CA PHE A 57 -6.08 4.52 -14.54
C PHE A 57 -4.65 5.00 -14.85
N CYS A 58 -3.64 4.15 -14.66
CA CYS A 58 -2.24 4.51 -14.93
C CYS A 58 -1.77 4.31 -16.39
N LEU A 59 -2.65 3.86 -17.30
CA LEU A 59 -2.25 3.56 -18.69
C LEU A 59 -2.90 4.44 -19.77
N GLU A 60 -4.05 5.07 -19.56
CA GLU A 60 -4.77 5.77 -20.64
C GLU A 60 -4.58 7.29 -20.70
N GLN A 61 -3.90 7.91 -19.74
CA GLN A 61 -3.62 9.35 -19.77
C GLN A 61 -2.12 9.63 -19.95
N ALA A 62 -1.45 8.79 -20.74
CA ALA A 62 -0.04 8.92 -21.11
C ALA A 62 0.20 9.92 -22.26
N GLU A 63 -0.85 10.55 -22.82
CA GLU A 63 -0.70 11.28 -24.10
C GLU A 63 -0.66 12.81 -24.03
N GLN A 64 -0.79 13.47 -22.88
CA GLN A 64 -0.60 14.93 -22.85
C GLN A 64 0.22 15.44 -21.66
N SER A 65 1.33 16.08 -22.01
CA SER A 65 2.32 16.81 -21.18
C SER A 65 3.28 15.94 -20.36
N THR A 66 4.48 15.82 -20.92
CA THR A 66 5.71 15.28 -20.33
C THR A 66 6.21 16.19 -19.21
N GLU A 67 5.61 16.09 -18.02
CA GLU A 67 6.27 16.50 -16.78
C GLU A 67 5.75 15.62 -15.65
N ILE A 68 6.52 14.58 -15.31
CA ILE A 68 6.15 13.61 -14.27
C ILE A 68 6.23 14.33 -12.91
N LYS A 69 5.09 14.80 -12.41
CA LYS A 69 4.94 15.54 -11.14
C LYS A 69 5.56 14.80 -9.94
N PRO A 70 6.24 15.52 -9.02
CA PRO A 70 7.06 14.93 -7.96
C PRO A 70 6.28 14.04 -6.98
N PHE A 71 5.07 14.44 -6.57
CA PHE A 71 4.24 13.67 -5.63
C PHE A 71 3.73 12.35 -6.20
N LYS A 72 3.53 12.28 -7.54
CA LYS A 72 3.14 11.04 -8.22
C LYS A 72 4.25 9.98 -8.11
N LYS A 73 5.53 10.40 -8.19
CA LYS A 73 6.69 9.49 -7.99
C LYS A 73 6.76 8.98 -6.56
N LEU A 74 6.39 9.80 -5.58
CA LEU A 74 6.42 9.41 -4.16
C LEU A 74 5.39 8.31 -3.84
N ILE A 75 4.17 8.44 -4.38
CA ILE A 75 3.12 7.42 -4.22
C ILE A 75 3.50 6.14 -4.95
N GLN A 76 4.05 6.25 -6.16
CA GLN A 76 4.56 5.08 -6.90
C GLN A 76 5.66 4.37 -6.11
N PHE A 77 6.60 5.13 -5.53
CA PHE A 77 7.66 4.57 -4.69
C PHE A 77 7.10 3.85 -3.46
N LYS A 78 6.18 4.49 -2.73
CA LYS A 78 5.46 3.89 -1.59
C LYS A 78 4.74 2.60 -2.01
N THR A 79 4.07 2.61 -3.16
CA THR A 79 3.35 1.44 -3.67
C THR A 79 4.31 0.30 -4.04
N ILE A 80 5.42 0.60 -4.72
CA ILE A 80 6.44 -0.39 -5.09
C ILE A 80 7.05 -1.01 -3.83
N MET A 81 7.38 -0.21 -2.82
CA MET A 81 7.89 -0.69 -1.54
C MET A 81 6.88 -1.62 -0.84
N TYR A 82 5.59 -1.28 -0.86
CA TYR A 82 4.55 -2.13 -0.29
C TYR A 82 4.45 -3.48 -0.99
N VAL A 83 4.38 -3.46 -2.33
CA VAL A 83 4.33 -4.68 -3.15
C VAL A 83 5.58 -5.53 -2.94
N LEU A 84 6.75 -4.90 -2.83
CA LEU A 84 8.00 -5.59 -2.55
C LEU A 84 8.01 -6.24 -1.16
N LEU A 85 7.52 -5.55 -0.13
CA LEU A 85 7.35 -6.14 1.22
C LEU A 85 6.40 -7.34 1.21
N ILE A 86 5.34 -7.30 0.40
CA ILE A 86 4.44 -8.45 0.20
C ILE A 86 5.18 -9.58 -0.53
N GLY A 87 5.88 -9.27 -1.61
CA GLY A 87 6.62 -10.25 -2.40
C GLY A 87 7.68 -11.00 -1.59
N ILE A 88 8.41 -10.28 -0.73
CA ILE A 88 9.39 -10.91 0.17
C ILE A 88 8.72 -11.89 1.13
N ARG A 89 7.52 -11.61 1.65
CA ARG A 89 6.78 -12.56 2.52
C ARG A 89 6.53 -13.88 1.79
N PHE A 90 6.00 -13.82 0.57
CA PHE A 90 5.72 -15.03 -0.23
C PHE A 90 6.99 -15.77 -0.60
N LEU A 91 8.06 -15.05 -0.95
CA LEU A 91 9.37 -15.65 -1.25
C LEU A 91 9.94 -16.36 -0.02
N LEU A 92 9.90 -15.72 1.15
CA LEU A 92 10.38 -16.29 2.40
C LEU A 92 9.58 -17.54 2.77
N LEU A 93 8.25 -17.50 2.66
CA LEU A 93 7.40 -18.67 2.89
C LEU A 93 7.74 -19.81 1.92
N SER A 94 7.90 -19.51 0.63
CA SER A 94 8.26 -20.50 -0.38
C SER A 94 9.61 -21.18 -0.06
N LEU A 95 10.59 -20.39 0.41
CA LEU A 95 11.89 -20.92 0.83
C LEU A 95 11.79 -21.79 2.08
N ILE A 96 11.04 -21.35 3.09
CA ILE A 96 10.82 -22.12 4.33
C ILE A 96 10.15 -23.45 3.99
N LEU A 97 9.11 -23.43 3.15
CA LEU A 97 8.41 -24.63 2.70
C LEU A 97 9.36 -25.58 1.98
N ASN A 98 10.10 -25.09 0.98
CA ASN A 98 11.01 -25.93 0.20
C ASN A 98 12.11 -26.57 1.08
N LYS A 99 12.65 -25.82 2.05
CA LYS A 99 13.79 -26.28 2.86
C LYS A 99 13.41 -27.07 4.12
N SER A 100 12.26 -26.79 4.71
CA SER A 100 11.87 -27.30 6.02
C SER A 100 10.67 -28.24 5.99
N PHE A 101 10.05 -28.43 4.82
CA PHE A 101 9.02 -29.44 4.67
C PHE A 101 9.65 -30.84 4.67
N ASP A 102 9.32 -31.60 5.70
CA ASP A 102 9.62 -33.02 5.83
C ASP A 102 8.35 -33.71 6.39
N PRO A 103 7.72 -34.64 5.63
CA PRO A 103 6.52 -35.38 6.05
C PRO A 103 6.68 -36.04 7.42
N THR A 104 7.90 -36.45 7.76
CA THR A 104 8.20 -37.19 9.00
C THR A 104 8.49 -36.29 10.19
N ARG A 105 8.69 -34.98 9.96
CA ARG A 105 9.17 -34.03 10.98
C ARG A 105 8.42 -32.69 10.92
N PRO A 106 7.12 -32.65 11.29
CA PRO A 106 6.32 -31.42 11.29
C PRO A 106 6.87 -30.30 12.18
N ALA A 107 7.64 -30.65 13.21
CA ALA A 107 8.31 -29.69 14.07
C ALA A 107 9.37 -28.84 13.32
N LEU A 108 9.99 -29.35 12.26
CA LEU A 108 10.99 -28.59 11.49
C LEU A 108 10.35 -27.40 10.78
N LEU A 109 9.22 -27.61 10.12
CA LEU A 109 8.51 -26.55 9.42
C LEU A 109 8.02 -25.47 10.41
N ARG A 110 7.42 -25.88 11.53
CA ARG A 110 6.99 -24.96 12.60
C ARG A 110 8.16 -24.17 13.18
N GLY A 111 9.28 -24.84 13.46
CA GLY A 111 10.49 -24.20 13.96
C GLY A 111 11.03 -23.16 12.99
N SER A 112 11.10 -23.49 11.70
CA SER A 112 11.56 -22.54 10.67
C SER A 112 10.64 -21.34 10.49
N LEU A 113 9.32 -21.51 10.61
CA LEU A 113 8.38 -20.38 10.63
C LEU A 113 8.64 -19.45 11.82
N ILE A 114 8.86 -20.01 13.02
CA ILE A 114 9.13 -19.21 14.22
C ILE A 114 10.49 -18.51 14.13
N VAL A 115 11.52 -19.17 13.60
CA VAL A 115 12.88 -18.60 13.56
C VAL A 115 13.05 -17.57 12.45
N TYR A 116 12.47 -17.81 11.27
CA TYR A 116 12.71 -16.97 10.08
C TYR A 116 11.52 -16.08 9.72
N TYR A 117 10.30 -16.62 9.73
CA TYR A 117 9.11 -15.87 9.32
C TYR A 117 8.70 -14.86 10.39
N PHE A 118 8.60 -15.28 11.66
CA PHE A 118 8.10 -14.43 12.75
C PHE A 118 8.89 -13.11 12.94
N PRO A 119 10.25 -13.11 13.01
CA PRO A 119 10.98 -11.85 13.16
C PRO A 119 10.81 -10.93 11.96
N PHE A 120 10.76 -11.50 10.75
CA PHE A 120 10.58 -10.73 9.52
C PHE A 120 9.20 -10.08 9.46
N VAL A 121 8.12 -10.82 9.78
CA VAL A 121 6.77 -10.23 9.80
C VAL A 121 6.61 -9.22 10.93
N GLY A 122 7.26 -9.42 12.08
CA GLY A 122 7.30 -8.42 13.15
C GLY A 122 7.87 -7.09 12.66
N LEU A 123 9.07 -7.12 12.07
CA LEU A 123 9.73 -5.92 11.53
C LEU A 123 8.96 -5.28 10.38
N SER A 124 8.50 -6.08 9.41
CA SER A 124 7.76 -5.56 8.26
C SER A 124 6.39 -5.01 8.64
N ASN A 125 5.73 -5.54 9.68
CA ASN A 125 4.49 -4.98 10.19
C ASN A 125 4.72 -3.67 10.95
N ILE A 126 5.85 -3.48 11.63
CA ILE A 126 6.23 -2.17 12.19
C ILE A 126 6.37 -1.13 11.06
N VAL A 127 7.09 -1.47 9.99
CA VAL A 127 7.22 -0.59 8.80
C VAL A 127 5.84 -0.32 8.19
N THR A 128 4.99 -1.35 8.10
CA THR A 128 3.63 -1.22 7.55
C THR A 128 2.78 -0.28 8.41
N PHE A 129 2.88 -0.39 9.74
CA PHE A 129 2.15 0.45 10.68
C PHE A 129 2.54 1.93 10.59
N VAL A 130 3.84 2.22 10.45
CA VAL A 130 4.36 3.60 10.43
C VAL A 130 4.10 4.28 9.09
N PHE A 131 4.34 3.59 7.97
CA PHE A 131 4.35 4.23 6.65
C PHE A 131 3.05 4.04 5.86
N TYR A 132 2.19 3.09 6.23
CA TYR A 132 1.00 2.73 5.46
C TYR A 132 -0.29 2.89 6.28
N ARG A 133 -1.41 2.87 5.57
CA ARG A 133 -2.73 3.13 6.16
C ARG A 133 -3.05 2.07 7.24
N LYS A 134 -3.51 2.53 8.40
CA LYS A 134 -3.86 1.68 9.55
C LYS A 134 -4.77 0.50 9.21
N SER A 135 -5.70 0.64 8.25
CA SER A 135 -6.58 -0.46 7.84
C SER A 135 -5.85 -1.64 7.20
N TRP A 136 -4.83 -1.37 6.37
CA TRP A 136 -4.04 -2.42 5.70
C TRP A 136 -3.13 -3.16 6.67
N PHE A 137 -2.61 -2.45 7.68
CA PHE A 137 -1.83 -3.07 8.75
C PHE A 137 -2.59 -4.21 9.44
N TRP A 138 -3.87 -3.99 9.81
CA TRP A 138 -4.66 -5.02 10.50
C TRP A 138 -4.91 -6.26 9.63
N ILE A 139 -5.16 -6.07 8.34
CA ILE A 139 -5.35 -7.18 7.40
C ILE A 139 -4.06 -8.00 7.28
N MET A 140 -2.91 -7.34 7.12
CA MET A 140 -1.61 -8.01 7.01
C MET A 140 -1.22 -8.72 8.30
N LEU A 141 -1.44 -8.09 9.45
CA LEU A 141 -1.18 -8.70 10.74
C LEU A 141 -2.01 -9.95 10.96
N LEU A 142 -3.31 -9.90 10.64
CA LEU A 142 -4.19 -11.06 10.75
C LEU A 142 -3.73 -12.19 9.83
N PHE A 143 -3.37 -11.88 8.58
CA PHE A 143 -2.83 -12.86 7.64
C PHE A 143 -1.55 -13.53 8.17
N ASP A 144 -0.61 -12.74 8.70
CA ASP A 144 0.65 -13.25 9.25
C ASP A 144 0.43 -14.16 10.48
N ILE A 145 -0.54 -13.81 11.34
CA ILE A 145 -0.94 -14.66 12.48
C ILE A 145 -1.52 -15.98 11.99
N LEU A 146 -2.41 -15.95 10.98
CA LEU A 146 -2.99 -17.16 10.41
C LEU A 146 -1.91 -18.09 9.83
N ILE A 147 -0.91 -17.52 9.15
CA ILE A 147 0.22 -18.30 8.65
C ILE A 147 1.00 -18.93 9.80
N LEU A 148 1.38 -18.17 10.82
CA LEU A 148 2.18 -18.69 11.93
C LEU A 148 1.46 -19.81 12.72
N LEU A 149 0.13 -19.71 12.86
CA LEU A 149 -0.65 -20.67 13.62
C LEU A 149 -1.06 -21.89 12.81
N PHE A 150 -1.50 -21.71 11.56
CA PHE A 150 -2.19 -22.76 10.81
C PHE A 150 -1.42 -23.30 9.61
N SER A 151 -0.38 -22.62 9.12
CA SER A 151 0.26 -23.03 7.85
C SER A 151 0.84 -24.44 7.91
N ALA A 152 1.57 -24.77 8.98
CA ALA A 152 2.13 -26.11 9.14
C ALA A 152 1.01 -27.17 9.15
N ASP A 153 -0.03 -26.97 9.94
CA ASP A 153 -1.12 -27.94 10.10
C ASP A 153 -1.91 -28.15 8.82
N LEU A 154 -2.18 -27.06 8.08
CA LEU A 154 -2.81 -27.13 6.78
C LEU A 154 -1.98 -27.98 5.82
N ILE A 155 -0.68 -27.73 5.72
CA ILE A 155 0.20 -28.44 4.79
C ILE A 155 0.24 -29.94 5.09
N TYR A 156 0.41 -30.32 6.35
CA TYR A 156 0.43 -31.74 6.76
C TYR A 156 -0.95 -32.42 6.70
N THR A 157 -2.04 -31.67 6.58
CA THR A 157 -3.37 -32.25 6.34
C THR A 157 -3.56 -32.62 4.87
N PHE A 158 -2.92 -31.88 3.96
CA PHE A 158 -3.05 -32.09 2.50
C PHE A 158 -1.97 -32.99 1.88
N PHE A 159 -0.85 -33.24 2.59
CA PHE A 159 0.29 -34.06 2.14
C PHE A 159 0.64 -35.13 3.17
#